data_AF-A0A921BDK0-F1
#
_entry.id   AF-A0A921BDK0-F1
#
_cell.length_a   1.000
_cell.length_b   1.000
_cell.length_c   1.000
_cell.angle_alpha   90.00
_cell.angle_beta   90.00
_cell.angle_gamma   90.00
#
_symmetry.space_group_name_H-M   'P 1'
#
loop_
_entity.id
_entity.type
_entity.pdbx_description
1 polymer ?
#
loop_
_entity_poly.entity_id
_entity_poly.type
_entity_poly.pdbx_seq_one_letter_code
_entity_poly.pdbx_strand_id
1 'polypeptide(L)'
;MVRVGPDAVRVDGTLGEAAWNLATPVTNFTQREPNEGEPARDSMEVRFLYDEGSLYVGARMYSSQSVQASLSRRDDRGQAELFAIALDTYLDRRTAYGFGVTAAGVRVDVFFPTDNPKPRRNRF
;
A
#
# COMPACT_ATOMS: atom_id res chain seq x y z
N MET A 1 10.01 10.64 -8.20
CA MET A 1 10.09 9.16 -8.26
C MET A 1 11.39 8.79 -8.97
N VAL A 2 12.01 7.68 -8.61
CA VAL A 2 13.31 7.28 -9.19
C VAL A 2 13.08 6.28 -10.32
N ARG A 3 13.68 6.56 -11.49
CA ARG A 3 13.65 5.61 -12.62
C ARG A 3 14.74 4.56 -12.42
N VAL A 4 14.41 3.30 -12.68
CA VAL A 4 15.35 2.17 -12.60
C VAL A 4 15.49 1.48 -13.95
N GLY A 5 16.55 0.68 -14.09
CA GLY A 5 16.75 -0.17 -15.27
C GLY A 5 15.90 -1.44 -15.23
N PRO A 6 15.84 -2.19 -16.33
CA PRO A 6 15.19 -3.50 -16.35
C PRO A 6 15.80 -4.42 -15.29
N ASP A 7 14.98 -5.29 -14.71
CA ASP A 7 15.35 -6.29 -13.68
C ASP A 7 15.98 -5.71 -12.40
N ALA A 8 15.96 -4.38 -12.21
CA ALA A 8 16.51 -3.74 -11.02
C ALA A 8 15.73 -4.04 -9.74
N VAL A 9 14.50 -4.52 -9.86
CA VAL A 9 13.62 -4.89 -8.74
C VAL A 9 13.00 -6.26 -9.02
N ARG A 10 13.21 -7.22 -8.12
CA ARG A 10 12.47 -8.48 -8.10
C ARG A 10 11.34 -8.39 -7.08
N VAL A 11 10.12 -8.73 -7.50
CA VAL A 11 8.95 -8.68 -6.62
C VAL A 11 8.86 -9.98 -5.80
N ASP A 12 9.70 -10.10 -4.77
CA ASP A 12 9.76 -11.27 -3.87
C ASP A 12 9.31 -10.96 -2.42
N GLY A 13 8.88 -9.73 -2.16
CA GLY A 13 8.45 -9.27 -0.83
C GLY A 13 9.59 -8.78 0.06
N THR A 14 10.83 -8.75 -0.42
CA THR A 14 11.96 -8.14 0.27
C THR A 14 12.34 -6.80 -0.35
N LEU A 15 13.07 -5.97 0.39
CA LEU A 15 13.64 -4.70 -0.10
C LEU A 15 15.16 -4.81 -0.21
N GLY A 16 15.66 -5.94 -0.72
CA GLY A 16 17.08 -6.29 -0.72
C GLY A 16 17.87 -5.69 -1.87
N GLU A 17 17.22 -5.29 -2.95
CA GLU A 17 17.87 -4.73 -4.14
C GLU A 17 18.44 -3.34 -3.88
N ALA A 18 19.64 -3.07 -4.39
CA ALA A 18 20.31 -1.78 -4.26
C ALA A 18 19.49 -0.61 -4.83
N ALA A 19 18.62 -0.89 -5.80
CA ALA A 19 17.71 0.10 -6.39
C ALA A 19 16.83 0.80 -5.35
N TRP A 20 16.43 0.11 -4.28
CA TRP A 20 15.63 0.71 -3.20
C TRP A 20 16.37 1.83 -2.46
N ASN A 21 17.70 1.76 -2.37
CA ASN A 21 18.50 2.79 -1.69
C ASN A 21 18.57 4.10 -2.49
N LEU A 22 18.21 4.09 -3.77
CA LEU A 22 18.17 5.29 -4.60
C LEU A 22 16.97 6.18 -4.29
N ALA A 23 15.89 5.61 -3.74
CA ALA A 23 14.68 6.34 -3.40
C ALA A 23 14.71 6.82 -1.95
N THR A 24 14.52 8.13 -1.76
CA THR A 24 14.21 8.69 -0.44
C THR A 24 12.86 8.13 0.03
N PRO A 25 12.79 7.49 1.20
CA PRO A 25 11.53 6.98 1.72
C PRO A 25 10.61 8.14 2.12
N VAL A 26 9.32 7.96 1.86
CA VAL A 26 8.26 8.71 2.55
C VAL A 26 8.14 8.11 3.96
N THR A 27 8.19 8.95 4.99
CA THR A 27 8.18 8.53 6.40
C THR A 27 7.15 9.25 7.26
N ASN A 28 6.68 10.41 6.82
CA ASN A 28 5.86 11.32 7.63
C ASN A 28 4.37 11.09 7.37
N PHE A 29 3.91 9.89 7.70
CA PHE A 29 2.51 9.53 7.57
C PHE A 29 1.70 10.05 8.75
N THR A 30 0.44 10.40 8.49
CA THR A 30 -0.54 10.80 9.50
C THR A 30 -1.55 9.68 9.70
N GLN A 31 -2.09 9.59 10.92
CA GLN A 31 -3.17 8.67 11.21
C GLN A 31 -4.53 9.30 10.89
N ARG A 32 -5.43 8.49 10.32
CA ARG A 32 -6.85 8.85 10.17
C ARG A 32 -7.64 8.56 11.44
N GLU A 33 -7.28 7.50 12.14
CA GLU A 33 -7.94 7.01 13.36
C GLU A 33 -6.85 6.55 14.35
N PRO A 34 -7.08 6.66 15.67
CA PRO A 34 -8.25 7.25 16.32
C PRO A 34 -8.22 8.80 16.36
N ASN A 35 -7.05 9.42 16.28
CA ASN A 35 -6.89 10.88 16.31
C ASN A 35 -6.46 11.37 14.94
N GLU A 36 -7.37 11.90 14.15
CA GLU A 36 -7.09 12.33 12.78
C GLU A 36 -6.00 13.42 12.73
N GLY A 37 -5.06 13.27 11.81
CA GLY A 37 -4.02 14.28 11.51
C GLY A 37 -2.77 14.19 12.38
N GLU A 38 -2.79 13.44 13.49
CA GLU A 38 -1.61 13.17 14.31
C GLU A 38 -0.57 12.32 13.54
N PRO A 39 0.72 12.36 13.94
CA PRO A 39 1.72 11.44 13.40
C PRO A 39 1.30 9.98 13.56
N ALA A 40 1.59 9.14 12.57
CA ALA A 40 1.34 7.71 12.67
C ALA A 40 2.03 7.12 13.90
N ARG A 41 1.28 6.36 14.71
CA ARG A 41 1.78 5.74 15.96
C ARG A 41 2.97 4.81 15.73
N ASP A 42 2.87 4.02 14.67
CA ASP A 42 3.87 3.04 14.25
C ASP A 42 4.55 3.61 13.00
N SER A 43 5.89 3.57 12.97
CA SER A 43 6.65 4.15 11.86
C SER A 43 6.54 3.29 10.62
N MET A 44 6.60 3.93 9.45
CA MET A 44 6.64 3.23 8.17
C MET A 44 7.50 3.99 7.17
N GLU A 45 8.10 3.23 6.27
CA GLU A 45 8.89 3.74 5.15
C GLU A 45 8.28 3.23 3.85
N VAL A 46 7.92 4.14 2.95
CA VAL A 46 7.42 3.78 1.61
C VAL A 46 8.31 4.40 0.54
N ARG A 47 8.77 3.59 -0.40
CA ARG A 47 9.64 3.96 -1.51
C ARG A 47 8.93 3.69 -2.83
N PHE A 48 9.17 4.57 -3.80
CA PHE A 48 8.59 4.49 -5.14
C PHE A 48 9.70 4.48 -6.19
N LEU A 49 9.76 3.40 -6.97
CA LEU A 49 10.61 3.27 -8.15
C LEU A 49 9.72 3.03 -9.37
N TYR A 50 10.23 3.32 -10.57
CA TYR A 50 9.48 3.00 -11.79
C TYR A 50 10.42 2.67 -12.94
N ASP A 51 9.92 1.93 -13.91
CA ASP A 51 10.54 1.75 -15.23
C ASP A 51 9.52 2.07 -16.34
N GLU A 52 9.75 1.57 -17.56
CA GLU A 52 8.86 1.83 -18.70
C GLU A 52 7.50 1.14 -18.59
N GLY A 53 7.39 0.05 -17.82
CA GLY A 53 6.18 -0.78 -17.74
C GLY A 53 5.54 -0.82 -16.35
N SER A 54 6.28 -0.48 -15.29
CA SER A 54 5.88 -0.76 -13.92
C SER A 54 6.15 0.38 -12.95
N LEU A 55 5.21 0.58 -12.03
CA LEU A 55 5.42 1.27 -10.77
C LEU A 55 5.74 0.24 -9.69
N TYR A 56 6.88 0.39 -9.03
CA TYR A 56 7.28 -0.44 -7.89
C TYR A 56 7.06 0.33 -6.60
N VAL A 57 6.37 -0.32 -5.66
CA VAL A 57 6.07 0.23 -4.34
C VAL A 57 6.68 -0.69 -3.29
N GLY A 58 7.70 -0.20 -2.60
CA GLY A 58 8.36 -0.90 -1.51
C GLY A 58 7.94 -0.28 -0.19
N ALA A 59 7.34 -1.06 0.70
CA ALA A 59 6.87 -0.58 2.00
C ALA A 59 7.44 -1.42 3.13
N ARG A 60 7.89 -0.76 4.20
CA ARG A 60 8.29 -1.40 5.45
C ARG A 60 7.57 -0.71 6.61
N MET A 61 6.74 -1.46 7.30
CA MET A 61 6.00 -0.99 8.47
C MET A 61 6.60 -1.63 9.72
N TYR A 62 6.76 -0.85 10.78
CA TYR A 62 7.28 -1.30 12.07
C TYR A 62 6.12 -1.28 13.07
N SER A 63 5.87 -2.40 13.75
CA SER A 63 4.87 -2.41 14.82
C SER A 63 5.49 -2.80 16.15
N SER A 64 5.04 -2.10 17.19
CA SER A 64 5.30 -2.46 18.59
C SER A 64 4.43 -3.62 19.08
N GLN A 65 3.42 -4.01 18.30
CA GLN A 65 2.47 -5.08 18.60
C GLN A 65 2.65 -6.27 17.65
N SER A 66 2.02 -7.40 17.96
CA SER A 66 2.03 -8.55 17.06
C SER A 66 1.28 -8.21 15.77
N VAL A 67 1.95 -8.36 14.64
CA VAL A 67 1.34 -8.18 13.32
C VAL A 67 0.33 -9.30 13.08
N GLN A 68 -0.92 -8.93 12.88
CA GLN A 68 -1.97 -9.88 12.52
C GLN A 68 -1.78 -10.32 11.07
N ALA A 69 -1.62 -11.62 10.84
CA ALA A 69 -1.34 -12.19 9.51
C ALA A 69 -2.13 -13.49 9.26
N SER A 70 -3.31 -13.62 9.87
CA SER A 70 -4.10 -14.86 9.76
C SER A 70 -4.66 -15.04 8.35
N LEU A 71 -4.35 -16.17 7.72
CA LEU A 71 -4.99 -16.59 6.48
C LEU A 71 -6.42 -17.04 6.81
N SER A 72 -7.42 -16.22 6.47
CA SER A 72 -8.81 -16.55 6.73
C SER A 72 -9.36 -17.56 5.73
N ARG A 73 -10.30 -18.38 6.20
CA ARG A 73 -11.15 -19.20 5.31
C ARG A 73 -12.09 -18.28 4.52
N ARG A 74 -12.59 -18.79 3.40
CA ARG A 74 -13.69 -18.15 2.65
C ARG A 74 -14.81 -17.80 3.64
N ASP A 75 -15.26 -16.54 3.60
CA ASP A 75 -16.34 -15.93 4.40
C ASP A 75 -15.99 -15.46 5.82
N ASP A 76 -14.73 -15.53 6.25
CA ASP A 76 -14.25 -14.81 7.45
C ASP A 76 -13.37 -13.63 7.00
N ARG A 77 -13.71 -12.40 7.41
CA ARG A 77 -12.83 -11.23 7.19
C ARG A 77 -11.65 -11.40 8.13
N GLY A 78 -10.68 -12.20 7.71
CA GLY A 78 -9.48 -12.45 8.50
C GLY A 78 -8.91 -11.16 9.07
N GLN A 79 -8.45 -11.25 10.31
CA GLN A 79 -7.67 -10.20 10.92
C GLN A 79 -6.25 -10.30 10.37
N ALA A 80 -6.01 -9.58 9.27
CA ALA A 80 -4.69 -9.38 8.72
C ALA A 80 -4.47 -7.89 8.47
N GLU A 81 -3.31 -7.40 8.90
CA GLU A 81 -2.87 -6.04 8.61
C GLU A 81 -2.77 -5.83 7.09
N LEU A 82 -3.12 -4.64 6.60
CA LEU A 82 -3.19 -4.31 5.18
C LEU A 82 -2.34 -3.07 4.88
N PHE A 83 -1.46 -3.20 3.89
CA PHE A 83 -0.89 -2.03 3.21
C PHE A 83 -1.60 -1.82 1.89
N ALA A 84 -2.02 -0.60 1.59
CA ALA A 84 -2.67 -0.25 0.34
C ALA A 84 -2.26 1.15 -0.15
N ILE A 85 -2.24 1.31 -1.47
CA ILE A 85 -2.10 2.58 -2.16
C ILE A 85 -3.30 2.81 -3.08
N ALA A 86 -3.63 4.06 -3.32
CA ALA A 86 -4.61 4.46 -4.32
C ALA A 86 -3.99 5.49 -5.27
N LEU A 87 -4.17 5.28 -6.57
CA LEU A 87 -3.58 6.10 -7.63
C LEU A 87 -4.69 6.76 -8.43
N ASP A 88 -4.72 8.09 -8.41
CA ASP A 88 -5.48 8.88 -9.38
C ASP A 88 -4.64 9.00 -10.67
N THR A 89 -4.84 8.05 -11.59
CA THR A 89 -4.07 7.96 -12.83
C THR A 89 -4.49 8.98 -13.88
N TYR A 90 -5.66 9.61 -13.71
CA TYR A 90 -6.21 10.61 -14.64
C TYR A 90 -6.09 12.05 -14.11
N LEU A 91 -5.65 12.21 -12.85
CA LEU A 91 -5.59 13.47 -12.12
C LEU A 91 -6.94 14.20 -12.08
N ASP A 92 -8.04 13.46 -12.11
CA ASP A 92 -9.40 14.01 -12.11
C ASP A 92 -9.95 14.27 -10.70
N ARG A 93 -9.19 13.87 -9.67
CA ARG A 93 -9.52 13.96 -8.23
C ARG A 93 -10.83 13.26 -7.87
N ARG A 94 -11.27 12.33 -8.71
CA ARG A 94 -12.57 11.66 -8.61
C ARG A 94 -12.45 10.16 -8.74
N THR A 95 -11.53 9.67 -9.56
CA THR A 95 -11.34 8.25 -9.78
C THR A 95 -9.98 7.80 -9.29
N ALA A 96 -9.89 6.56 -8.82
CA ALA A 96 -8.62 5.98 -8.43
C ALA A 96 -8.60 4.46 -8.60
N TYR A 97 -7.41 3.91 -8.83
CA TYR A 97 -7.13 2.48 -8.73
C TYR A 97 -6.38 2.20 -7.44
N GLY A 98 -6.95 1.33 -6.61
CA GLY A 98 -6.40 0.86 -5.35
C GLY A 98 -5.73 -0.48 -5.51
N PHE A 99 -4.57 -0.64 -4.88
CA PHE A 99 -3.84 -1.89 -4.79
C PHE A 99 -3.37 -2.10 -3.36
N GLY A 100 -3.46 -3.32 -2.85
CA GLY A 100 -3.00 -3.64 -1.52
C GLY A 100 -2.56 -5.09 -1.34
N VAL A 101 -1.84 -5.31 -0.26
CA VAL A 101 -1.39 -6.64 0.16
C VAL A 101 -1.54 -6.75 1.67
N THR A 102 -2.09 -7.88 2.13
CA THR A 102 -2.16 -8.17 3.56
C THR A 102 -0.84 -8.74 4.07
N ALA A 103 -0.62 -8.71 5.38
CA ALA A 103 0.52 -9.39 6.00
C ALA A 103 0.53 -10.92 5.77
N ALA A 104 -0.62 -11.51 5.37
CA ALA A 104 -0.73 -12.91 4.96
C ALA A 104 -0.42 -13.13 3.45
N GLY A 105 -0.05 -12.07 2.71
CA GLY A 105 0.25 -12.13 1.28
C GLY A 105 -0.97 -12.09 0.36
N VAL A 106 -2.17 -11.83 0.88
CA VAL A 106 -3.40 -11.72 0.07
C VAL A 106 -3.40 -10.40 -0.69
N ARG A 107 -3.62 -10.45 -2.00
CA ARG A 107 -3.68 -9.27 -2.88
C ARG A 107 -5.10 -8.72 -2.94
N VAL A 108 -5.20 -7.40 -2.97
CA VAL A 108 -6.46 -6.65 -3.08
C VAL A 108 -6.33 -5.62 -4.19
N ASP A 109 -7.32 -5.55 -5.06
CA ASP A 109 -7.49 -4.49 -6.06
C ASP A 109 -8.88 -3.87 -5.93
N VAL A 110 -8.97 -2.55 -6.15
CA VAL A 110 -10.21 -1.79 -6.02
C VAL A 110 -10.24 -0.69 -7.08
N PHE A 111 -11.39 -0.47 -7.71
CA PHE A 111 -11.64 0.74 -8.48
C PHE A 111 -12.55 1.68 -7.67
N PHE A 112 -12.11 2.92 -7.49
CA PHE A 112 -12.89 3.99 -6.89
C PHE A 112 -13.49 4.85 -8.02
N PRO A 113 -14.81 4.75 -8.29
CA PRO A 113 -15.44 5.47 -9.40
C PRO A 113 -15.83 6.92 -9.04
N THR A 114 -15.65 7.34 -7.79
CA THR A 114 -16.03 8.66 -7.27
C THR A 114 -15.20 9.00 -6.04
N ASP A 115 -15.08 10.30 -5.78
CA ASP A 115 -14.53 10.93 -4.58
C ASP A 115 -15.40 10.78 -3.32
N ASN A 116 -16.54 10.10 -3.42
CA ASN A 116 -17.45 9.95 -2.30
C ASN A 116 -16.89 8.93 -1.29
N PRO A 117 -16.62 9.31 -0.03
CA PRO A 117 -15.95 8.46 0.97
C PRO A 117 -16.78 7.25 1.42
N LYS A 118 -18.04 7.11 0.98
CA LYS A 118 -18.88 5.95 1.26
C LYS A 118 -18.82 4.97 0.09
N PRO A 119 -18.22 3.77 0.24
CA PRO A 119 -18.41 2.74 -0.76
C PRO A 119 -19.90 2.44 -0.86
N ARG A 120 -20.43 2.39 -2.09
CA ARG A 120 -21.74 1.76 -2.30
C ARG A 120 -21.61 0.32 -1.83
N ARG A 121 -22.23 0.03 -0.68
CA ARG A 121 -22.35 -1.31 -0.13
C ARG A 121 -23.25 -2.09 -1.08
N ASN A 122 -22.69 -2.66 -2.14
CA ASN A 122 -23.41 -3.61 -2.98
C ASN A 122 -23.75 -4.80 -2.08
N ARG A 123 -25.03 -4.91 -1.73
CA ARG A 123 -25.64 -6.14 -1.27
C ARG A 123 -25.69 -7.06 -2.48
N PHE A 124 -24.94 -8.15 -2.41
CA PHE A 124 -25.35 -9.42 -3.00
C PHE A 124 -25.69 -10.34 -1.82
#